data_AF-A0A8K0T391-F1
#
_entry.id   AF-A0A8K0T391-F1
#
_cell.length_a   1.000
_cell.length_b   1.000
_cell.length_c   1.000
_cell.angle_alpha   90.00
_cell.angle_beta   90.00
_cell.angle_gamma   90.00
#
_symmetry.space_group_name_H-M   'P 1'
#
loop_
_entity.id
_entity.type
_entity.pdbx_description
1 polymer ?
#
loop_
_entity_poly.entity_id
_entity_poly.type
_entity_poly.pdbx_seq_one_letter_code
_entity_poly.pdbx_strand_id
1 'polypeptide(L)'
;MAARMPTPLLTARAGISLFDALGDHGLESPGFSQATIDAVSAALTQFHTQIVRYRIPDNNVSVIATEAMRRASNSAQMIEAISNATDGLRVHILDPPVETLLGAVMGSRSSLINVDGGALFLDLGGGSVQMTWVDTSLQNYEIEAARAGQSLPFGAARMHRIMTEMHVDGQTAETTKLTDGLRDAFEVLCARFPRLGEIRDAYKGGDQDARIHVYMCGGGFRGYGSMLMHDDPIQPYPIPSVNSYAVDAARFKQTDRMRQINSDHEGKIFGLSSRRRRQFPSITAVVDAFISAVPNIGIVTFCGGSNREGVMMMRLPRVIRENNPLEYICRVIPQEMPVFDVLRAQMTSALPEEFNFDRIPTIFNSGLFLLFAREMSARRGYSADANASFALRNTVVRSTDGPGFTHLTRALLALALFARSGGALAPADVELYKNLRRVADVHGFGVSFWALYTGAIAYVMETINVNIPGGPSLDILRTSVRFRAHIVKGEEGKKDTVDLLIRLSPQVIRGIDLDELAYNVKSAAKSAGEKSYPFKIDVRVQVS
;
A
#
# COMPACT_ATOMS: atom_id res chain seq x y z
N MET A 1 -2.22 2.54 23.01
CA MET A 1 -1.66 3.24 21.82
C MET A 1 -2.80 3.87 21.04
N ALA A 2 -2.60 5.03 20.42
CA ALA A 2 -3.58 5.64 19.52
C ALA A 2 -3.34 5.16 18.08
N ALA A 3 -4.41 4.97 17.31
CA ALA A 3 -4.32 4.55 15.91
C ALA A 3 -3.86 5.71 15.01
N ARG A 4 -3.04 5.40 13.99
CA ARG A 4 -2.63 6.34 12.94
C ARG A 4 -3.82 6.84 12.10
N MET A 5 -4.85 6.00 11.94
CA MET A 5 -6.15 6.40 11.39
C MET A 5 -7.28 5.82 12.23
N PRO A 6 -8.31 6.60 12.57
CA PRO A 6 -9.49 6.07 13.25
C PRO A 6 -10.30 5.18 12.30
N THR A 7 -11.01 4.21 12.87
CA THR A 7 -11.99 3.41 12.11
C THR A 7 -13.10 4.32 11.61
N PRO A 8 -13.40 4.33 10.29
CA PRO A 8 -14.50 5.13 9.76
C PRO A 8 -15.84 4.71 10.36
N LEU A 9 -16.58 5.68 10.93
CA LEU A 9 -17.95 5.45 11.43
C LEU A 9 -18.99 5.62 10.31
N LEU A 10 -18.79 6.63 9.46
CA LEU A 10 -19.68 6.94 8.35
C LEU A 10 -18.83 7.51 7.20
N THR A 11 -19.13 7.08 5.97
CA THR A 11 -18.62 7.72 4.75
C THR A 11 -19.81 8.00 3.84
N ALA A 12 -19.92 9.23 3.39
CA ALA A 12 -20.96 9.67 2.46
C ALA A 12 -20.34 10.51 1.33
N ARG A 13 -21.01 10.52 0.18
CA ARG A 13 -20.59 11.30 -0.99
C ARG A 13 -21.80 11.87 -1.70
N ALA A 14 -21.80 13.18 -1.94
CA ALA A 14 -22.72 13.82 -2.87
C ALA A 14 -22.14 13.76 -4.30
N GLY A 15 -22.99 13.44 -5.28
CA GLY A 15 -22.62 13.29 -6.68
C GLY A 15 -22.35 14.61 -7.43
N ILE A 16 -22.02 15.69 -6.72
CA ILE A 16 -21.88 17.03 -7.29
C ILE A 16 -20.45 17.20 -7.81
N SER A 17 -20.32 17.51 -9.10
CA SER A 17 -19.02 17.75 -9.72
C SER A 17 -18.74 19.23 -9.82
N LEU A 18 -18.06 19.81 -8.83
CA LEU A 18 -17.77 21.24 -8.84
C LEU A 18 -16.93 21.66 -10.05
N PHE A 19 -15.97 20.85 -10.49
CA PHE A 19 -15.20 21.18 -11.68
C PHE A 19 -16.06 21.19 -12.95
N ASP A 20 -17.00 20.25 -13.08
CA ASP A 20 -17.90 20.22 -14.24
C ASP A 20 -18.98 21.32 -14.18
N ALA A 21 -19.33 21.76 -12.96
CA ALA A 21 -20.27 22.85 -12.71
C ALA A 21 -19.63 24.25 -12.77
N LEU A 22 -18.29 24.30 -12.81
CA LEU A 22 -17.54 25.53 -13.00
C LEU A 22 -17.73 25.93 -14.48
N GLY A 23 -18.60 26.94 -14.69
CA GLY A 23 -19.00 27.40 -16.00
C GLY A 23 -17.82 27.97 -16.76
N ASP A 24 -17.52 27.40 -17.93
CA ASP A 24 -16.43 27.83 -18.80
C ASP A 24 -17.03 28.24 -20.16
N HIS A 25 -17.90 29.26 -20.13
CA HIS A 25 -18.54 29.80 -21.34
C HIS A 25 -17.64 30.84 -22.04
N GLY A 26 -16.31 30.64 -22.04
CA GLY A 26 -15.38 31.64 -22.55
C GLY A 26 -15.33 32.93 -21.73
N LEU A 27 -15.79 32.90 -20.47
CA LEU A 27 -15.68 34.00 -19.54
C LEU A 27 -14.30 33.97 -18.86
N GLU A 28 -13.61 35.11 -18.83
CA GLU A 28 -12.33 35.29 -18.13
C GLU A 28 -12.38 34.98 -16.62
N SER A 29 -13.58 34.78 -16.06
CA SER A 29 -13.84 34.52 -14.64
C SER A 29 -14.92 33.44 -14.45
N PRO A 30 -14.54 32.15 -14.38
CA PRO A 30 -15.51 31.07 -14.26
C PRO A 30 -16.19 31.09 -12.88
N GLY A 31 -17.45 30.67 -12.81
CA GLY A 31 -18.24 30.71 -11.58
C GLY A 31 -19.27 29.58 -11.49
N PHE A 32 -19.89 29.44 -10.32
CA PHE A 32 -20.94 28.47 -10.04
C PHE A 32 -22.33 29.09 -10.21
N SER A 33 -23.26 28.35 -10.82
CA SER A 33 -24.68 28.74 -10.86
C SER A 33 -25.32 28.69 -9.47
N GLN A 34 -26.39 29.46 -9.25
CA GLN A 34 -27.15 29.42 -8.00
C GLN A 34 -27.62 28.00 -7.65
N ALA A 35 -28.12 27.25 -8.64
CA ALA A 35 -28.52 25.86 -8.45
C ALA A 35 -27.37 24.95 -7.95
N THR A 36 -26.13 25.21 -8.37
CA THR A 36 -24.95 24.48 -7.86
C THR A 36 -24.66 24.86 -6.41
N ILE A 37 -24.73 26.15 -6.07
CA ILE A 37 -24.54 26.66 -4.70
C ILE A 37 -25.58 26.06 -3.76
N ASP A 38 -26.85 26.04 -4.15
CA ASP A 38 -27.95 25.47 -3.37
C ASP A 38 -27.76 23.97 -3.15
N ALA A 39 -27.37 23.23 -4.20
CA ALA A 39 -27.13 21.79 -4.12
C ALA A 39 -25.96 21.43 -3.19
N VAL A 40 -24.87 22.21 -3.23
CA VAL A 40 -23.71 22.02 -2.35
C VAL A 40 -24.08 22.32 -0.90
N SER A 41 -24.78 23.43 -0.67
CA SER A 41 -25.22 23.84 0.67
C SER A 41 -26.14 22.78 1.28
N ALA A 42 -27.15 22.31 0.53
CA ALA A 42 -28.03 21.24 0.97
C ALA A 42 -27.28 19.93 1.29
N ALA A 43 -26.30 19.54 0.48
CA ALA A 43 -25.48 18.36 0.74
C ALA A 43 -24.64 18.50 2.02
N LEU A 44 -24.04 19.67 2.26
CA LEU A 44 -23.27 19.92 3.48
C LEU A 44 -24.17 20.02 4.72
N THR A 45 -25.39 20.57 4.62
CA THR A 45 -26.38 20.53 5.71
C THR A 45 -26.71 19.09 6.11
N GLN A 46 -26.88 18.17 5.15
CA GLN A 46 -27.11 16.76 5.45
C GLN A 46 -25.91 16.13 6.17
N PHE A 47 -24.67 16.42 5.72
CA PHE A 47 -23.48 15.91 6.38
C PHE A 47 -23.29 16.51 7.78
N HIS A 48 -23.53 17.80 7.93
CA HIS A 48 -23.50 18.51 9.21
C HIS A 48 -24.50 17.94 10.22
N THR A 49 -25.70 17.58 9.76
CA THR A 49 -26.70 16.90 10.59
C THR A 49 -26.16 15.60 11.20
N GLN A 50 -25.36 14.84 10.44
CA GLN A 50 -24.72 13.64 10.98
C GLN A 50 -23.63 13.99 12.00
N ILE A 51 -22.80 14.99 11.72
CA ILE A 51 -21.75 15.48 12.64
C ILE A 51 -22.36 15.86 14.00
N VAL A 52 -23.44 16.65 13.99
CA VAL A 52 -24.19 17.06 15.19
C VAL A 52 -24.80 15.84 15.90
N ARG A 53 -25.41 14.91 15.14
CA ARG A 53 -25.98 13.68 15.69
C ARG A 53 -24.94 12.81 16.40
N TYR A 54 -23.73 12.70 15.85
CA TYR A 54 -22.61 12.00 16.48
C TYR A 54 -21.93 12.80 17.59
N ARG A 55 -22.39 14.03 17.87
CA ARG A 55 -21.85 14.94 18.90
C ARG A 55 -20.35 15.18 18.72
N ILE A 56 -19.90 15.30 17.47
CA ILE A 56 -18.51 15.62 17.16
C ILE A 56 -18.26 17.08 17.52
N PRO A 57 -17.27 17.39 18.38
CA PRO A 57 -16.93 18.78 18.71
C PRO A 57 -16.51 19.59 17.48
N ASP A 58 -16.87 20.88 17.42
CA ASP A 58 -16.60 21.74 16.26
C ASP A 58 -15.11 21.86 15.91
N ASN A 59 -14.23 21.84 16.92
CA ASN A 59 -12.78 21.84 16.71
C ASN A 59 -12.27 20.54 16.03
N ASN A 60 -13.08 19.48 16.02
CA ASN A 60 -12.81 18.21 15.34
C ASN A 60 -13.47 18.12 13.96
N VAL A 61 -14.13 19.18 13.50
CA VAL A 61 -14.71 19.28 12.16
C VAL A 61 -13.77 20.06 11.24
N SER A 62 -13.58 19.57 10.01
CA SER A 62 -12.84 20.24 8.95
C SER A 62 -13.60 20.11 7.64
N VAL A 63 -13.89 21.24 7.00
CA VAL A 63 -14.35 21.27 5.61
C VAL A 63 -13.27 21.91 4.77
N ILE A 64 -12.80 21.19 3.77
CA ILE A 64 -11.73 21.63 2.86
C ILE A 64 -12.24 21.66 1.42
N ALA A 65 -11.76 22.63 0.67
CA ALA A 65 -12.10 22.87 -0.72
C ALA A 65 -10.83 22.98 -1.56
N THR A 66 -10.90 22.53 -2.81
CA THR A 66 -9.73 22.42 -3.70
C THR A 66 -9.92 23.24 -4.99
N GLU A 67 -9.23 22.85 -6.06
CA GLU A 67 -9.08 23.56 -7.33
C GLU A 67 -10.34 24.26 -7.88
N ALA A 68 -11.50 23.59 -7.91
CA ALA A 68 -12.71 24.20 -8.46
C ALA A 68 -13.16 25.45 -7.66
N MET A 69 -13.08 25.38 -6.33
CA MET A 69 -13.42 26.52 -5.46
C MET A 69 -12.37 27.63 -5.52
N ARG A 70 -11.10 27.28 -5.70
CA ARG A 70 -10.01 28.24 -5.87
C ARG A 70 -10.13 29.03 -7.18
N ARG A 71 -10.60 28.39 -8.25
CA ARG A 71 -10.79 29.03 -9.58
C ARG A 71 -12.07 29.85 -9.70
N ALA A 72 -13.09 29.54 -8.90
CA ALA A 72 -14.39 30.20 -9.03
C ALA A 72 -14.33 31.66 -8.52
N SER A 73 -14.71 32.59 -9.39
CA SER A 73 -14.80 34.02 -9.08
C SER A 73 -15.83 34.33 -7.98
N ASN A 74 -16.85 33.47 -7.84
CA ASN A 74 -17.90 33.59 -6.83
C ASN A 74 -17.82 32.54 -5.71
N SER A 75 -16.64 32.00 -5.43
CA SER A 75 -16.43 31.04 -4.33
C SER A 75 -16.85 31.58 -2.95
N ALA A 76 -16.70 32.88 -2.70
CA ALA A 76 -17.15 33.54 -1.48
C ALA A 76 -18.67 33.40 -1.26
N GLN A 77 -19.48 33.50 -2.32
CA GLN A 77 -20.93 33.32 -2.24
C GLN A 77 -21.29 31.88 -1.84
N MET A 78 -20.56 30.89 -2.36
CA MET A 78 -20.76 29.49 -1.96
C MET A 78 -20.38 29.26 -0.50
N ILE A 79 -19.28 29.86 -0.02
CA ILE A 79 -18.86 29.75 1.39
C ILE A 79 -19.92 30.38 2.32
N GLU A 80 -20.43 31.55 1.97
CA GLU A 80 -21.48 32.23 2.73
C GLU A 80 -22.77 31.40 2.77
N ALA A 81 -23.21 30.85 1.63
CA ALA A 81 -24.38 29.99 1.56
C ALA A 81 -24.24 28.73 2.43
N ILE A 82 -23.06 28.08 2.41
CA ILE A 82 -22.77 26.93 3.27
C ILE A 82 -22.84 27.35 4.74
N SER A 83 -22.17 28.44 5.12
CA SER A 83 -22.17 28.95 6.49
C SER A 83 -23.59 29.21 7.00
N ASN A 84 -24.41 29.88 6.20
CA ASN A 84 -25.80 30.19 6.55
C ASN A 84 -26.67 28.93 6.68
N ALA A 85 -26.42 27.90 5.86
CA ALA A 85 -27.20 26.65 5.86
C ALA A 85 -26.77 25.62 6.93
N THR A 86 -25.69 25.90 7.68
CA THR A 86 -25.05 24.93 8.59
C THR A 86 -24.68 25.54 9.95
N ASP A 87 -25.28 26.68 10.30
CA ASP A 87 -25.01 27.39 11.55
C ASP A 87 -23.51 27.73 11.75
N GLY A 88 -22.82 28.09 10.67
CA GLY A 88 -21.45 28.63 10.72
C GLY A 88 -20.32 27.65 10.34
N LEU A 89 -20.61 26.58 9.59
CA LEU A 89 -19.56 25.66 9.14
C LEU A 89 -18.53 26.37 8.25
N ARG A 90 -17.27 26.36 8.70
CA ARG A 90 -16.17 27.03 7.99
C ARG A 90 -15.58 26.13 6.90
N VAL A 91 -15.42 26.70 5.71
CA VAL A 91 -14.79 26.05 4.56
C VAL A 91 -13.41 26.65 4.32
N HIS A 92 -12.39 25.80 4.26
CA HIS A 92 -11.01 26.20 3.98
C HIS A 92 -10.64 25.83 2.54
N ILE A 93 -10.43 26.84 1.68
CA ILE A 93 -9.86 26.61 0.36
C ILE A 93 -8.36 26.37 0.55
N LEU A 94 -7.88 25.19 0.15
CA LEU A 94 -6.48 24.79 0.33
C LEU A 94 -5.60 25.50 -0.70
N ASP A 95 -4.41 25.95 -0.34
CA ASP A 95 -3.41 26.32 -1.35
C ASP A 95 -2.83 25.08 -2.04
N PRO A 96 -2.30 25.16 -3.28
CA PRO A 96 -1.77 24.00 -3.98
C PRO A 96 -0.71 23.20 -3.20
N PRO A 97 0.28 23.81 -2.50
CA PRO A 97 1.21 23.05 -1.66
C PRO A 97 0.53 22.34 -0.47
N VAL A 98 -0.54 22.92 0.07
CA VAL A 98 -1.32 22.30 1.15
C VAL A 98 -2.15 21.13 0.60
N GLU A 99 -2.71 21.26 -0.60
CA GLU A 99 -3.36 20.13 -1.30
C GLU A 99 -2.35 19.01 -1.60
N THR A 100 -1.12 19.34 -2.01
CA THR A 100 -0.04 18.34 -2.16
C THR A 100 0.28 17.67 -0.82
N LEU A 101 0.42 18.44 0.27
CA LEU A 101 0.68 17.90 1.60
C LEU A 101 -0.41 16.91 2.04
N LEU A 102 -1.68 17.29 1.88
CA LEU A 102 -2.81 16.52 2.39
C LEU A 102 -3.18 15.36 1.47
N GLY A 103 -3.25 15.57 0.15
CA GLY A 103 -3.67 14.58 -0.82
C GLY A 103 -2.53 13.62 -1.17
N ALA A 104 -1.59 14.14 -1.95
CA ALA A 104 -0.47 13.37 -2.47
C ALA A 104 0.35 12.77 -1.33
N VAL A 105 0.91 13.59 -0.43
CA VAL A 105 1.87 13.12 0.59
C VAL A 105 1.19 12.35 1.72
N MET A 106 0.46 13.04 2.60
CA MET A 106 -0.04 12.46 3.86
C MET A 106 -1.25 11.56 3.65
N GLY A 107 -2.07 11.85 2.64
CA GLY A 107 -3.19 11.01 2.23
C GLY A 107 -2.70 9.65 1.72
N SER A 108 -1.79 9.63 0.75
CA SER A 108 -1.20 8.35 0.29
C SER A 108 -0.46 7.64 1.40
N ARG A 109 0.33 8.38 2.21
CA ARG A 109 1.08 7.80 3.33
C ARG A 109 0.18 7.16 4.39
N SER A 110 -1.07 7.62 4.55
CA SER A 110 -1.94 7.17 5.63
C SER A 110 -2.22 5.66 5.62
N SER A 111 -2.08 4.99 4.47
CA SER A 111 -2.25 3.54 4.35
C SER A 111 -0.94 2.75 4.40
N LEU A 112 0.21 3.43 4.44
CA LEU A 112 1.55 2.83 4.41
C LEU A 112 2.16 2.81 5.81
N ILE A 113 3.22 2.02 6.00
CA ILE A 113 4.02 2.02 7.23
C ILE A 113 5.08 3.11 7.11
N ASN A 114 5.95 2.95 6.13
CA ASN A 114 7.07 3.80 5.75
C ASN A 114 7.30 3.74 4.23
N VAL A 115 8.18 4.62 3.74
CA VAL A 115 8.63 4.77 2.36
C VAL A 115 10.14 5.10 2.41
N ASP A 116 10.91 4.21 3.03
CA ASP A 116 12.33 4.44 3.25
C ASP A 116 13.09 4.33 1.92
N GLY A 117 14.04 5.25 1.70
CA GLY A 117 14.75 5.38 0.42
C GLY A 117 13.96 6.12 -0.67
N GLY A 118 12.70 6.45 -0.36
CA GLY A 118 11.83 7.35 -1.09
C GLY A 118 11.14 6.80 -2.34
N ALA A 119 10.07 7.47 -2.75
CA ALA A 119 9.28 7.17 -3.95
C ALA A 119 8.58 8.41 -4.51
N LEU A 120 8.17 8.34 -5.78
CA LEU A 120 7.30 9.36 -6.38
C LEU A 120 5.87 9.18 -5.90
N PHE A 121 5.23 10.27 -5.53
CA PHE A 121 3.84 10.33 -5.08
C PHE A 121 3.07 11.22 -6.06
N LEU A 122 1.96 10.70 -6.60
CA LEU A 122 1.09 11.43 -7.50
C LEU A 122 -0.36 11.39 -7.03
N ASP A 123 -1.08 12.50 -7.19
CA ASP A 123 -2.51 12.60 -6.93
C ASP A 123 -3.25 13.08 -8.18
N LEU A 124 -4.22 12.30 -8.68
CA LEU A 124 -5.06 12.70 -9.81
C LEU A 124 -6.48 13.07 -9.34
N GLY A 125 -6.66 14.38 -9.17
CA GLY A 125 -7.92 15.02 -8.89
C GLY A 125 -8.81 15.22 -10.12
N GLY A 126 -9.87 16.03 -9.95
CA GLY A 126 -10.74 16.44 -11.05
C GLY A 126 -10.14 17.55 -11.90
N GLY A 127 -9.52 18.55 -11.26
CA GLY A 127 -8.97 19.75 -11.93
C GLY A 127 -7.45 19.74 -12.11
N SER A 128 -6.71 19.03 -11.26
CA SER A 128 -5.24 18.98 -11.29
C SER A 128 -4.69 17.57 -11.11
N VAL A 129 -3.40 17.45 -11.43
CA VAL A 129 -2.53 16.32 -11.07
C VAL A 129 -1.31 16.86 -10.33
N GLN A 130 -0.97 16.26 -9.19
CA GLN A 130 0.22 16.62 -8.42
C GLN A 130 1.30 15.54 -8.56
N MET A 131 2.57 15.93 -8.50
CA MET A 131 3.71 15.02 -8.42
C MET A 131 4.75 15.54 -7.41
N THR A 132 5.22 14.66 -6.52
CA THR A 132 6.23 14.97 -5.51
C THR A 132 7.09 13.74 -5.20
N TRP A 133 8.21 13.94 -4.51
CA TRP A 133 9.03 12.89 -3.92
C TRP A 133 8.79 12.81 -2.41
N VAL A 134 8.67 11.60 -1.86
CA VAL A 134 8.46 11.36 -0.42
C VAL A 134 9.44 10.30 0.05
N ASP A 135 10.27 10.63 1.03
CA ASP A 135 11.16 9.70 1.74
C ASP A 135 10.94 9.86 3.25
N THR A 136 10.34 8.85 3.88
CA THR A 136 9.97 8.92 5.30
C THR A 136 11.15 8.79 6.25
N SER A 137 12.33 8.42 5.74
CA SER A 137 13.56 8.40 6.53
C SER A 137 14.11 9.81 6.82
N LEU A 138 13.66 10.81 6.05
CA LEU A 138 14.08 12.20 6.20
C LEU A 138 13.24 12.94 7.25
N GLN A 139 13.89 13.86 7.98
CA GLN A 139 13.19 14.75 8.89
C GLN A 139 12.35 15.78 8.12
N ASN A 140 11.13 16.05 8.60
CA ASN A 140 10.19 16.99 8.00
C ASN A 140 9.89 16.70 6.52
N TYR A 141 9.99 15.44 6.11
CA TYR A 141 9.76 15.00 4.73
C TYR A 141 8.43 15.52 4.19
N GLU A 142 7.41 15.63 5.05
CA GLU A 142 6.06 15.99 4.63
C GLU A 142 5.99 17.42 4.11
N ILE A 143 6.74 18.33 4.75
CA ILE A 143 6.78 19.75 4.39
C ILE A 143 7.66 19.97 3.16
N GLU A 144 8.82 19.31 3.10
CA GLU A 144 9.74 19.45 1.97
C GLU A 144 9.16 18.85 0.69
N ALA A 145 8.50 17.69 0.78
CA ALA A 145 7.73 17.11 -0.32
C ALA A 145 6.63 18.08 -0.78
N ALA A 146 5.81 18.58 0.15
CA ALA A 146 4.71 19.48 -0.19
C ALA A 146 5.16 20.77 -0.90
N ARG A 147 6.29 21.35 -0.47
CA ARG A 147 6.87 22.56 -1.08
C ARG A 147 7.49 22.31 -2.45
N ALA A 148 8.15 21.17 -2.62
CA ALA A 148 8.78 20.80 -3.88
C ALA A 148 7.78 20.25 -4.90
N GLY A 149 6.64 19.75 -4.44
CA GLY A 149 5.63 19.13 -5.27
C GLY A 149 5.06 20.09 -6.31
N GLN A 150 4.93 19.60 -7.52
CA GLN A 150 4.42 20.35 -8.66
C GLN A 150 2.95 20.01 -8.86
N SER A 151 2.11 21.03 -9.05
CA SER A 151 0.68 20.87 -9.31
C SER A 151 0.37 21.37 -10.71
N LEU A 152 0.08 20.45 -11.62
CA LEU A 152 -0.28 20.74 -12.99
C LEU A 152 -1.79 20.76 -13.14
N PRO A 153 -2.37 21.71 -13.89
CA PRO A 153 -3.81 21.88 -13.94
C PRO A 153 -4.40 20.93 -14.99
N PHE A 154 -4.18 19.61 -14.89
CA PHE A 154 -4.61 18.58 -15.84
C PHE A 154 -5.30 17.39 -15.15
N GLY A 155 -6.28 17.69 -14.31
CA GLY A 155 -7.08 16.64 -13.65
C GLY A 155 -7.99 15.87 -14.62
N ALA A 156 -8.54 14.74 -14.16
CA ALA A 156 -9.30 13.83 -15.00
C ALA A 156 -10.56 14.47 -15.64
N ALA A 157 -11.21 15.43 -14.95
CA ALA A 157 -12.38 16.11 -15.49
C ALA A 157 -11.99 17.17 -16.53
N ARG A 158 -10.92 17.92 -16.28
CA ARG A 158 -10.39 18.87 -17.26
C ARG A 158 -9.90 18.16 -18.52
N MET A 159 -9.13 17.09 -18.37
CA MET A 159 -8.67 16.29 -19.51
C MET A 159 -9.82 15.70 -20.30
N HIS A 160 -10.92 15.34 -19.62
CA HIS A 160 -12.12 14.89 -20.30
C HIS A 160 -12.72 15.99 -21.20
N ARG A 161 -12.91 17.21 -20.67
CA ARG A 161 -13.38 18.35 -21.48
C ARG A 161 -12.45 18.63 -22.66
N ILE A 162 -11.13 18.68 -22.43
CA ILE A 162 -10.14 18.89 -23.50
C ILE A 162 -10.38 17.87 -24.63
N MET A 163 -10.47 16.58 -24.30
CA MET A 163 -10.61 15.51 -25.30
C MET A 163 -11.98 15.44 -25.98
N THR A 164 -13.04 15.95 -25.36
CA THR A 164 -14.40 15.88 -25.92
C THR A 164 -14.88 17.17 -26.58
N GLU A 165 -14.37 18.33 -26.15
CA GLU A 165 -14.88 19.64 -26.55
C GLU A 165 -13.91 20.41 -27.46
N MET A 166 -12.59 20.18 -27.35
CA MET A 166 -11.60 20.89 -28.18
C MET A 166 -11.38 20.19 -29.53
N HIS A 167 -10.98 20.94 -30.56
CA HIS A 167 -10.49 20.40 -31.82
C HIS A 167 -9.12 19.69 -31.66
N VAL A 168 -8.78 18.83 -32.61
CA VAL A 168 -7.58 17.95 -32.59
C VAL A 168 -6.28 18.73 -32.33
N ASP A 169 -6.10 19.89 -32.96
CA ASP A 169 -4.89 20.70 -32.76
C ASP A 169 -4.80 21.23 -31.31
N GLY A 170 -5.93 21.65 -30.74
CA GLY A 170 -6.01 22.10 -29.35
C GLY A 170 -5.79 20.96 -28.35
N GLN A 171 -6.35 19.78 -28.63
CA GLN A 171 -6.11 18.57 -27.83
C GLN A 171 -4.63 18.19 -27.81
N THR A 172 -3.98 18.23 -28.98
CA THR A 172 -2.56 17.92 -29.13
C THR A 172 -1.72 18.91 -28.33
N ALA A 173 -1.99 20.21 -28.48
CA ALA A 173 -1.27 21.26 -27.75
C ALA A 173 -1.40 21.10 -26.21
N GLU A 174 -2.60 20.86 -25.68
CA GLU A 174 -2.79 20.66 -24.23
C GLU A 174 -2.14 19.36 -23.74
N THR A 175 -2.16 18.29 -24.54
CA THR A 175 -1.50 17.02 -24.18
C THR A 175 0.02 17.14 -24.18
N THR A 176 0.59 17.93 -25.11
CA THR A 176 2.01 18.29 -25.10
C THR A 176 2.36 19.08 -23.84
N LYS A 177 1.57 20.10 -23.48
CA LYS A 177 1.78 20.87 -22.23
C LYS A 177 1.74 19.99 -20.97
N LEU A 178 0.84 19.02 -20.92
CA LEU A 178 0.80 18.04 -19.83
C LEU A 178 2.08 17.21 -19.77
N THR A 179 2.53 16.70 -20.92
CA THR A 179 3.73 15.86 -21.01
C THR A 179 4.99 16.63 -20.61
N ASP A 180 5.16 17.85 -21.15
CA ASP A 180 6.29 18.71 -20.82
C ASP A 180 6.25 19.16 -19.36
N GLY A 181 5.07 19.52 -18.84
CA GLY A 181 4.91 19.88 -17.43
C GLY A 181 5.26 18.74 -16.47
N LEU A 182 4.92 17.49 -16.79
CA LEU A 182 5.31 16.33 -15.99
C LEU A 182 6.81 16.06 -16.09
N ARG A 183 7.42 16.25 -17.26
CA ARG A 183 8.87 16.12 -17.45
C ARG A 183 9.62 17.17 -16.63
N ASP A 184 9.22 18.43 -16.72
CA ASP A 184 9.81 19.52 -15.96
C ASP A 184 9.66 19.29 -14.46
N ALA A 185 8.48 18.84 -14.02
CA ALA A 185 8.26 18.50 -12.63
C ALA A 185 9.18 17.36 -12.15
N PHE A 186 9.41 16.34 -12.97
CA PHE A 186 10.33 15.27 -12.63
C PHE A 186 11.78 15.77 -12.50
N GLU A 187 12.22 16.62 -13.43
CA GLU A 187 13.57 17.20 -13.38
C GLU A 187 13.77 18.15 -12.19
N VAL A 188 12.76 18.96 -11.85
CA VAL A 188 12.75 19.80 -10.63
C VAL A 188 12.90 18.94 -9.37
N LEU A 189 12.17 17.82 -9.29
CA LEU A 189 12.27 16.90 -8.15
C LEU A 189 13.64 16.22 -8.10
N CYS A 190 14.20 15.79 -9.24
CA CYS A 190 15.54 15.23 -9.30
C CYS A 190 16.62 16.22 -8.83
N ALA A 191 16.48 17.50 -9.19
CA ALA A 191 17.39 18.56 -8.73
C ALA A 191 17.22 18.87 -7.23
N ARG A 192 15.99 18.76 -6.71
CA ARG A 192 15.68 19.06 -5.30
C ARG A 192 16.06 17.91 -4.35
N PHE A 193 15.93 16.67 -4.79
CA PHE A 193 16.12 15.48 -3.96
C PHE A 193 17.29 14.63 -4.50
N PRO A 194 18.49 14.72 -3.89
CA PRO A 194 19.70 14.06 -4.40
C PRO A 194 19.51 12.57 -4.67
N ARG A 195 18.82 11.85 -3.78
CA ARG A 195 18.55 10.42 -3.93
C ARG A 195 17.77 10.09 -5.21
N LEU A 196 16.77 10.89 -5.55
CA LEU A 196 16.00 10.71 -6.79
C LEU A 196 16.87 10.99 -8.02
N GLY A 197 17.70 12.04 -7.96
CA GLY A 197 18.69 12.35 -9.00
C GLY A 197 19.69 11.21 -9.22
N GLU A 198 20.25 10.64 -8.14
CA GLU A 198 21.15 9.49 -8.18
C GLU A 198 20.51 8.27 -8.85
N ILE A 199 19.26 7.94 -8.51
CA ILE A 199 18.53 6.81 -9.11
C ILE A 199 18.32 7.05 -10.62
N ARG A 200 17.94 8.27 -11.01
CA ARG A 200 17.80 8.66 -12.43
C ARG A 200 19.14 8.52 -13.17
N ASP A 201 20.21 8.99 -12.57
CA ASP A 201 21.53 9.02 -13.21
C ASP A 201 22.16 7.63 -13.30
N ALA A 202 21.99 6.79 -12.28
CA ALA A 202 22.37 5.37 -12.33
C ALA A 202 21.63 4.63 -13.45
N TYR A 203 20.33 4.88 -13.61
CA TYR A 203 19.56 4.29 -14.71
C TYR A 203 20.05 4.75 -16.09
N LYS A 204 20.31 6.07 -16.25
CA LYS A 204 20.90 6.62 -17.48
C LYS A 204 22.30 6.05 -17.75
N GLY A 205 23.05 5.74 -16.68
CA GLY A 205 24.36 5.09 -16.73
C GLY A 205 24.32 3.59 -17.05
N GLY A 206 23.13 2.99 -17.21
CA GLY A 206 22.95 1.60 -17.62
C GLY A 206 22.48 0.63 -16.53
N ASP A 207 22.35 1.09 -15.27
CA ASP A 207 21.82 0.26 -14.18
C ASP A 207 20.30 0.08 -14.33
N GLN A 208 19.89 -1.04 -14.91
CA GLN A 208 18.48 -1.37 -15.09
C GLN A 208 17.74 -1.70 -13.78
N ASP A 209 18.45 -1.85 -12.66
CA ASP A 209 17.85 -2.08 -11.34
C ASP A 209 17.58 -0.75 -10.60
N ALA A 210 18.14 0.37 -11.08
CA ALA A 210 17.87 1.71 -10.57
C ALA A 210 16.46 2.18 -10.95
N ARG A 211 15.45 1.64 -10.26
CA ARG A 211 14.03 1.89 -10.51
C ARG A 211 13.42 2.84 -9.48
N ILE A 212 12.42 3.60 -9.92
CA ILE A 212 11.66 4.54 -9.09
C ILE A 212 10.30 3.93 -8.77
N HIS A 213 10.07 3.64 -7.49
CA HIS A 213 8.75 3.25 -7.02
C HIS A 213 7.78 4.44 -7.06
N VAL A 214 6.51 4.15 -7.30
CA VAL A 214 5.47 5.17 -7.49
C VAL A 214 4.24 4.85 -6.67
N TYR A 215 3.72 5.83 -5.95
CA TYR A 215 2.43 5.77 -5.26
C TYR A 215 1.45 6.71 -5.94
N MET A 216 0.31 6.18 -6.38
CA MET A 216 -0.70 6.91 -7.12
C MET A 216 -2.02 6.96 -6.35
N CYS A 217 -2.46 8.15 -5.96
CA CYS A 217 -3.72 8.38 -5.27
C CYS A 217 -4.72 9.19 -6.10
N GLY A 218 -5.88 9.45 -5.51
CA GLY A 218 -6.96 10.15 -6.21
C GLY A 218 -7.82 9.20 -7.05
N GLY A 219 -9.07 9.62 -7.27
CA GLY A 219 -10.07 8.75 -7.89
C GLY A 219 -9.74 8.42 -9.35
N GLY A 220 -8.92 9.23 -10.03
CA GLY A 220 -8.50 8.99 -11.42
C GLY A 220 -7.58 7.78 -11.48
N PHE A 221 -6.46 7.83 -10.76
CA PHE A 221 -5.51 6.73 -10.71
C PHE A 221 -6.10 5.46 -10.09
N ARG A 222 -6.94 5.56 -9.05
CA ARG A 222 -7.67 4.37 -8.57
C ARG A 222 -8.56 3.73 -9.63
N GLY A 223 -9.16 4.53 -10.52
CA GLY A 223 -9.90 3.99 -11.66
C GLY A 223 -9.00 3.22 -12.63
N TYR A 224 -7.79 3.71 -12.88
CA TYR A 224 -6.78 2.99 -13.66
C TYR A 224 -6.35 1.69 -12.99
N GLY A 225 -6.05 1.73 -11.69
CA GLY A 225 -5.73 0.56 -10.88
C GLY A 225 -6.84 -0.50 -10.88
N SER A 226 -8.11 -0.09 -10.80
CA SER A 226 -9.24 -1.03 -10.88
C SER A 226 -9.36 -1.73 -12.24
N MET A 227 -9.02 -1.05 -13.34
CA MET A 227 -8.97 -1.67 -14.68
C MET A 227 -7.81 -2.67 -14.77
N LEU A 228 -6.62 -2.30 -14.30
CA LEU A 228 -5.45 -3.17 -14.27
C LEU A 228 -5.70 -4.44 -13.45
N MET A 229 -6.32 -4.27 -12.28
CA MET A 229 -6.68 -5.35 -11.35
C MET A 229 -7.75 -6.29 -11.93
N HIS A 230 -8.70 -5.75 -12.69
CA HIS A 230 -9.73 -6.54 -13.38
C HIS A 230 -9.15 -7.48 -14.43
N ASP A 231 -8.13 -7.03 -15.18
CA ASP A 231 -7.44 -7.83 -16.19
C ASP A 231 -6.14 -8.47 -15.66
N ASP A 232 -5.90 -8.42 -14.35
CA ASP A 232 -4.66 -8.92 -13.74
C ASP A 232 -4.49 -10.42 -14.04
N PRO A 233 -3.28 -10.91 -14.36
CA PRO A 233 -3.04 -12.34 -14.52
C PRO A 233 -3.37 -13.19 -13.28
N ILE A 234 -3.40 -12.58 -12.09
CA ILE A 234 -3.83 -13.18 -10.84
C ILE A 234 -5.36 -13.15 -10.79
N GLN A 235 -6.00 -14.24 -11.20
CA GLN A 235 -7.46 -14.39 -11.14
C GLN A 235 -7.87 -15.64 -10.34
N PRO A 236 -8.92 -15.54 -9.50
CA PRO A 236 -9.50 -14.30 -9.01
C PRO A 236 -8.48 -13.54 -8.16
N TYR A 237 -8.39 -12.21 -8.31
CA TYR A 237 -7.48 -11.41 -7.50
C TYR A 237 -7.91 -11.51 -6.01
N PRO A 238 -7.01 -11.90 -5.09
CA PRO A 238 -7.43 -12.43 -3.78
C PRO A 238 -7.90 -11.35 -2.81
N ILE A 239 -7.56 -10.07 -3.04
CA ILE A 239 -7.86 -8.97 -2.11
C ILE A 239 -8.82 -8.00 -2.79
N PRO A 240 -10.06 -7.81 -2.30
CA PRO A 240 -11.10 -7.07 -3.00
C PRO A 240 -11.01 -5.55 -2.76
N SER A 241 -9.84 -4.95 -3.01
CA SER A 241 -9.64 -3.50 -2.92
C SER A 241 -8.59 -3.06 -3.92
N VAL A 242 -8.74 -1.86 -4.48
CA VAL A 242 -7.65 -1.22 -5.25
C VAL A 242 -6.66 -0.50 -4.33
N ASN A 243 -7.02 -0.28 -3.06
CA ASN A 243 -6.14 0.33 -2.09
C ASN A 243 -4.95 -0.60 -1.83
N SER A 244 -3.74 -0.09 -2.05
CA SER A 244 -2.46 -0.81 -2.03
C SER A 244 -2.30 -1.90 -3.10
N TYR A 245 -3.17 -1.92 -4.12
CA TYR A 245 -2.92 -2.74 -5.31
C TYR A 245 -1.63 -2.27 -6.00
N ALA A 246 -0.76 -3.21 -6.34
CA ALA A 246 0.55 -2.92 -6.90
C ALA A 246 0.79 -3.73 -8.18
N VAL A 247 1.46 -3.09 -9.15
CA VAL A 247 1.85 -3.70 -10.43
C VAL A 247 3.28 -3.31 -10.79
N ASP A 248 3.93 -4.15 -11.59
CA ASP A 248 5.20 -3.79 -12.20
C ASP A 248 5.05 -2.77 -13.33
N ALA A 249 6.18 -2.21 -13.76
CA ALA A 249 6.22 -1.22 -14.82
C ALA A 249 5.74 -1.74 -16.17
N ALA A 250 6.02 -3.01 -16.50
CA ALA A 250 5.64 -3.60 -17.78
C ALA A 250 4.11 -3.65 -17.90
N ARG A 251 3.43 -4.04 -16.83
CA ARG A 251 1.97 -4.08 -16.73
C ARG A 251 1.37 -2.69 -16.64
N PHE A 252 1.94 -1.81 -15.81
CA PHE A 252 1.48 -0.42 -15.66
C PHE A 252 1.46 0.34 -17.00
N LYS A 253 2.41 0.06 -17.90
CA LYS A 253 2.55 0.70 -19.21
C LYS A 253 1.56 0.21 -20.28
N GLN A 254 0.69 -0.77 -19.98
CA GLN A 254 -0.25 -1.35 -20.95
C GLN A 254 -1.52 -0.48 -21.14
N THR A 255 -1.37 0.83 -21.30
CA THR A 255 -2.50 1.78 -21.38
C THR A 255 -3.43 1.50 -22.56
N ASP A 256 -2.89 1.12 -23.72
CA ASP A 256 -3.70 0.74 -24.90
C ASP A 256 -4.57 -0.50 -24.65
N ARG A 257 -4.00 -1.52 -24.01
CA ARG A 257 -4.78 -2.72 -23.60
C ARG A 257 -5.90 -2.33 -22.64
N MET A 258 -5.61 -1.46 -21.67
CA MET A 258 -6.63 -1.00 -20.72
C MET A 258 -7.73 -0.18 -21.40
N ARG A 259 -7.38 0.64 -22.39
CA ARG A 259 -8.37 1.36 -23.22
C ARG A 259 -9.24 0.40 -24.02
N GLN A 260 -8.65 -0.63 -24.62
CA GLN A 260 -9.39 -1.65 -25.36
C GLN A 260 -10.41 -2.37 -24.45
N ILE A 261 -9.97 -2.82 -23.27
CA ILE A 261 -10.86 -3.47 -22.30
C ILE A 261 -11.98 -2.53 -21.85
N ASN A 262 -11.68 -1.25 -21.64
CA ASN A 262 -12.71 -0.27 -21.27
C ASN A 262 -13.82 -0.17 -22.32
N SER A 263 -13.46 -0.24 -23.60
CA SER A 263 -14.38 -0.19 -24.75
C SER A 263 -15.15 -1.50 -24.95
N ASP A 264 -14.47 -2.65 -24.84
CA ASP A 264 -15.04 -3.94 -25.21
C ASP A 264 -15.87 -4.59 -24.09
N HIS A 265 -15.52 -4.35 -22.83
CA HIS A 265 -16.16 -5.02 -21.69
C HIS A 265 -17.46 -4.30 -21.28
N GLU A 266 -18.64 -4.84 -21.56
CA GLU A 266 -19.89 -4.13 -21.19
C GLU A 266 -20.22 -4.18 -19.68
N GLY A 267 -19.67 -5.16 -18.95
CA GLY A 267 -20.00 -5.46 -17.55
C GLY A 267 -19.46 -4.47 -16.51
N LYS A 268 -19.84 -4.67 -15.24
CA LYS A 268 -19.29 -3.87 -14.13
C LYS A 268 -17.85 -4.29 -13.83
N ILE A 269 -16.95 -3.31 -13.78
CA ILE A 269 -15.59 -3.47 -13.27
C ILE A 269 -15.58 -3.12 -11.79
N PHE A 270 -15.15 -4.06 -10.94
CA PHE A 270 -15.08 -3.87 -9.51
C PHE A 270 -14.17 -2.68 -9.14
N GLY A 271 -14.63 -1.81 -8.25
CA GLY A 271 -13.89 -0.59 -7.85
C GLY A 271 -13.96 0.57 -8.86
N LEU A 272 -14.48 0.38 -10.07
CA LEU A 272 -14.57 1.41 -11.10
C LEU A 272 -15.98 1.99 -11.24
N SER A 273 -16.17 3.25 -10.82
CA SER A 273 -17.46 3.95 -11.01
C SER A 273 -17.76 4.25 -12.49
N SER A 274 -19.05 4.31 -12.85
CA SER A 274 -19.48 4.68 -14.22
C SER A 274 -18.93 6.03 -14.69
N ARG A 275 -18.79 7.00 -13.77
CA ARG A 275 -18.18 8.29 -14.09
C ARG A 275 -16.71 8.13 -14.48
N ARG A 276 -15.93 7.38 -13.69
CA ARG A 276 -14.51 7.14 -13.98
C ARG A 276 -14.30 6.31 -15.24
N ARG A 277 -15.23 5.39 -15.51
CA ARG A 277 -15.26 4.63 -16.76
C ARG A 277 -15.41 5.53 -18.00
N ARG A 278 -16.29 6.53 -17.95
CA ARG A 278 -16.41 7.53 -19.04
C ARG A 278 -15.18 8.40 -19.19
N GLN A 279 -14.53 8.75 -18.08
CA GLN A 279 -13.30 9.55 -18.05
C GLN A 279 -12.04 8.71 -18.35
N PHE A 280 -12.17 7.42 -18.63
CA PHE A 280 -11.03 6.51 -18.69
C PHE A 280 -9.99 6.88 -19.76
N PRO A 281 -10.36 7.24 -21.01
CA PRO A 281 -9.39 7.72 -22.00
C PRO A 281 -8.57 8.93 -21.50
N SER A 282 -9.23 9.85 -20.81
CA SER A 282 -8.62 11.05 -20.22
C SER A 282 -7.70 10.73 -19.05
N ILE A 283 -8.06 9.75 -18.22
CA ILE A 283 -7.18 9.24 -17.16
C ILE A 283 -5.94 8.60 -17.78
N THR A 284 -6.12 7.78 -18.83
CA THR A 284 -4.98 7.11 -19.49
C THR A 284 -4.06 8.08 -20.21
N ALA A 285 -4.55 9.21 -20.72
CA ALA A 285 -3.71 10.25 -21.31
C ALA A 285 -2.75 10.87 -20.28
N VAL A 286 -3.20 11.06 -19.03
CA VAL A 286 -2.33 11.49 -17.92
C VAL A 286 -1.29 10.41 -17.57
N VAL A 287 -1.70 9.14 -17.61
CA VAL A 287 -0.79 8.01 -17.38
C VAL A 287 0.27 7.91 -18.50
N ASP A 288 -0.11 8.07 -19.77
CA ASP A 288 0.81 8.07 -20.91
C ASP A 288 1.83 9.21 -20.83
N ALA A 289 1.38 10.41 -20.45
CA ALA A 289 2.24 11.56 -20.23
C ALA A 289 3.23 11.29 -19.08
N PHE A 290 2.78 10.68 -17.98
CA PHE A 290 3.65 10.27 -16.88
C PHE A 290 4.68 9.20 -17.30
N ILE A 291 4.25 8.18 -18.04
CA ILE A 291 5.15 7.14 -18.57
C ILE A 291 6.23 7.76 -19.47
N SER A 292 5.87 8.78 -20.25
CA SER A 292 6.78 9.51 -21.12
C SER A 292 7.75 10.42 -20.35
N ALA A 293 7.33 10.94 -19.19
CA ALA A 293 8.13 11.81 -18.35
C ALA A 293 9.12 11.07 -17.43
N VAL A 294 8.76 9.87 -16.94
CA VAL A 294 9.56 9.11 -15.97
C VAL A 294 10.05 7.79 -16.60
N PRO A 295 11.34 7.68 -16.97
CA PRO A 295 11.83 6.57 -17.80
C PRO A 295 11.98 5.24 -17.03
N ASN A 296 12.33 5.28 -15.75
CA ASN A 296 12.72 4.12 -14.93
C ASN A 296 11.69 3.74 -13.85
N ILE A 297 10.41 3.79 -14.19
CA ILE A 297 9.32 3.33 -13.31
C ILE A 297 9.59 1.89 -12.84
N GLY A 298 9.45 1.68 -11.52
CA GLY A 298 9.48 0.38 -10.85
C GLY A 298 8.08 -0.13 -10.54
N ILE A 299 7.84 -0.52 -9.28
CA ILE A 299 6.49 -0.89 -8.83
C ILE A 299 5.62 0.35 -8.66
N VAL A 300 4.40 0.31 -9.20
CA VAL A 300 3.37 1.33 -9.02
C VAL A 300 2.30 0.81 -8.08
N THR A 301 2.04 1.54 -6.99
CA THR A 301 1.05 1.19 -5.96
C THR A 301 -0.09 2.21 -5.92
N PHE A 302 -1.34 1.74 -6.06
CA PHE A 302 -2.53 2.59 -6.02
C PHE A 302 -3.02 2.80 -4.60
N CYS A 303 -3.17 4.04 -4.16
CA CYS A 303 -3.48 4.39 -2.77
C CYS A 303 -4.95 4.75 -2.56
N GLY A 304 -5.53 4.24 -1.47
CA GLY A 304 -6.90 4.53 -1.03
C GLY A 304 -7.06 5.95 -0.44
N GLY A 305 -6.00 6.48 0.17
CA GLY A 305 -6.03 7.78 0.83
C GLY A 305 -6.24 8.98 -0.12
N SER A 306 -6.55 10.11 0.50
CA SER A 306 -6.88 11.38 -0.13
C SER A 306 -6.64 12.55 0.83
N ASN A 307 -7.00 13.77 0.41
CA ASN A 307 -6.97 14.96 1.26
C ASN A 307 -7.64 14.75 2.64
N ARG A 308 -8.69 13.93 2.73
CA ARG A 308 -9.41 13.67 3.99
C ARG A 308 -8.51 12.95 5.00
N GLU A 309 -7.85 11.88 4.55
CA GLU A 309 -6.92 11.12 5.35
C GLU A 309 -5.68 11.95 5.69
N GLY A 310 -5.20 12.78 4.77
CA GLY A 310 -4.12 13.74 5.04
C GLY A 310 -4.45 14.75 6.13
N VAL A 311 -5.67 15.30 6.15
CA VAL A 311 -6.10 16.22 7.22
C VAL A 311 -6.12 15.50 8.57
N MET A 312 -6.65 14.27 8.61
CA MET A 312 -6.65 13.48 9.83
C MET A 312 -5.23 13.20 10.31
N MET A 313 -4.34 12.80 9.39
CA MET A 313 -2.92 12.60 9.68
C MET A 313 -2.31 13.86 10.27
N MET A 314 -2.45 15.02 9.62
CA MET A 314 -1.83 16.28 10.05
C MET A 314 -2.38 16.84 11.39
N ARG A 315 -3.55 16.37 11.85
CA ARG A 315 -4.08 16.69 13.19
C ARG A 315 -3.45 15.85 14.30
N LEU A 316 -2.81 14.74 13.97
CA LEU A 316 -2.20 13.86 14.96
C LEU A 316 -0.82 14.37 15.39
N PRO A 317 -0.45 14.19 16.68
CA PRO A 317 0.92 14.37 17.12
C PRO A 317 1.90 13.56 16.26
N ARG A 318 3.07 14.13 15.96
CA ARG A 318 4.08 13.48 15.10
C ARG A 318 4.44 12.06 15.54
N VAL A 319 4.55 11.81 16.85
CA VAL A 319 4.81 10.46 17.38
C VAL A 319 3.74 9.44 16.94
N ILE A 320 2.46 9.81 16.93
CA ILE A 320 1.38 8.93 16.48
C ILE A 320 1.40 8.80 14.95
N ARG A 321 1.66 9.91 14.24
CA ARG A 321 1.79 9.89 12.77
C ARG A 321 2.88 8.91 12.36
N GLU A 322 4.03 8.90 13.01
CA GLU A 322 5.19 8.11 12.60
C GLU A 322 5.23 6.67 13.14
N ASN A 323 4.46 6.34 14.18
CA ASN A 323 4.40 4.97 14.73
C ASN A 323 3.82 3.96 13.74
N ASN A 324 4.37 2.75 13.72
CA ASN A 324 3.88 1.65 12.87
C ASN A 324 2.39 1.35 13.18
N PRO A 325 1.48 1.52 12.20
CA PRO A 325 0.05 1.37 12.45
C PRO A 325 -0.37 -0.07 12.77
N LEU A 326 0.42 -1.07 12.36
CA LEU A 326 0.13 -2.47 12.64
C LEU A 326 0.30 -2.82 14.12
N GLU A 327 1.10 -2.06 14.87
CA GLU A 327 1.27 -2.26 16.31
C GLU A 327 -0.03 -1.98 17.07
N TYR A 328 -0.83 -1.03 16.59
CA TYR A 328 -2.15 -0.74 17.15
C TYR A 328 -3.10 -1.95 17.00
N ILE A 329 -3.04 -2.65 15.86
CA ILE A 329 -3.83 -3.86 15.60
C ILE A 329 -3.36 -4.99 16.52
N CYS A 330 -2.05 -5.08 16.77
CA CYS A 330 -1.44 -6.13 17.59
C CYS A 330 -1.77 -6.00 19.10
N ARG A 331 -2.06 -4.78 19.59
CA ARG A 331 -2.39 -4.48 20.99
C ARG A 331 -1.34 -5.03 21.98
N VAL A 332 -0.06 -4.92 21.63
CA VAL A 332 1.05 -5.38 22.49
C VAL A 332 1.08 -4.59 23.79
N ILE A 333 1.20 -5.28 24.92
CA ILE A 333 1.45 -4.65 26.22
C ILE A 333 2.97 -4.63 26.51
N PRO A 334 3.49 -3.64 27.27
CA PRO A 334 4.93 -3.48 27.49
C PRO A 334 5.65 -4.74 28.00
N GLN A 335 4.95 -5.59 28.76
CA GLN A 335 5.48 -6.83 29.34
C GLN A 335 5.80 -7.90 28.28
N GLU A 336 5.20 -7.82 27.09
CA GLU A 336 5.40 -8.78 26.01
C GLU A 336 6.55 -8.39 25.08
N MET A 337 6.93 -7.11 25.06
CA MET A 337 7.99 -6.61 24.18
C MET A 337 9.32 -7.36 24.35
N PRO A 338 9.81 -7.64 25.58
CA PRO A 338 11.04 -8.42 25.74
C PRO A 338 10.96 -9.83 25.13
N VAL A 339 9.78 -10.46 25.16
CA VAL A 339 9.58 -11.77 24.53
C VAL A 339 9.64 -11.63 23.01
N PHE A 340 8.95 -10.64 22.45
CA PHE A 340 8.95 -10.38 21.01
C PHE A 340 10.33 -9.98 20.48
N ASP A 341 11.14 -9.26 21.26
CA ASP A 341 12.51 -8.92 20.90
C ASP A 341 13.41 -10.16 20.84
N VAL A 342 13.26 -11.08 21.80
CA VAL A 342 13.98 -12.37 21.79
C VAL A 342 13.56 -13.22 20.58
N LEU A 343 12.26 -13.33 20.32
CA LEU A 343 11.74 -14.05 19.15
C LEU A 343 12.27 -13.42 17.85
N ARG A 344 12.30 -12.09 17.76
CA ARG A 344 12.83 -11.38 16.59
C ARG A 344 14.28 -11.75 16.36
N ALA A 345 15.12 -11.63 17.38
CA ALA A 345 16.54 -11.91 17.29
C ALA A 345 16.82 -13.37 16.87
N GLN A 346 16.12 -14.33 17.48
CA GLN A 346 16.27 -15.75 17.12
C GLN A 346 15.82 -16.03 15.70
N MET A 347 14.65 -15.53 15.30
CA MET A 347 14.16 -15.76 13.94
C MET A 347 15.00 -15.07 12.87
N THR A 348 15.53 -13.87 13.15
CA THR A 348 16.46 -13.18 12.25
C THR A 348 17.77 -13.96 12.09
N SER A 349 18.27 -14.65 13.13
CA SER A 349 19.46 -15.51 13.02
C SER A 349 19.28 -16.74 12.10
N ALA A 350 18.04 -17.06 11.71
CA ALA A 350 17.74 -18.07 10.71
C ALA A 350 17.84 -17.54 9.28
N LEU A 351 18.02 -16.24 9.05
CA LEU A 351 18.22 -15.68 7.72
C LEU A 351 19.70 -15.79 7.31
N PRO A 352 20.03 -16.21 6.07
CA PRO A 352 21.41 -16.23 5.60
C PRO A 352 22.00 -14.81 5.50
N GLU A 353 23.15 -14.58 6.14
CA GLU A 353 23.80 -13.25 6.19
C GLU A 353 24.27 -12.77 4.82
N GLU A 354 24.60 -13.71 3.92
CA GLU A 354 25.05 -13.44 2.56
C GLU A 354 23.94 -12.99 1.61
N PHE A 355 22.66 -13.11 2.01
CA PHE A 355 21.53 -12.70 1.19
C PHE A 355 21.11 -11.27 1.52
N ASN A 356 21.04 -10.42 0.50
CA ASN A 356 20.64 -9.02 0.70
C ASN A 356 19.12 -8.90 0.90
N PHE A 357 18.70 -8.86 2.16
CA PHE A 357 17.30 -8.66 2.54
C PHE A 357 16.83 -7.20 2.49
N ASP A 358 17.70 -6.23 2.25
CA ASP A 358 17.30 -4.81 2.17
C ASP A 358 16.46 -4.53 0.93
N ARG A 359 16.60 -5.37 -0.11
CA ARG A 359 15.89 -5.22 -1.40
C ARG A 359 14.64 -6.06 -1.53
N ILE A 360 14.31 -6.88 -0.53
CA ILE A 360 13.21 -7.85 -0.61
C ILE A 360 12.33 -7.70 0.64
N PRO A 361 11.02 -7.49 0.47
CA PRO A 361 10.13 -7.40 1.62
C PRO A 361 10.01 -8.75 2.33
N THR A 362 10.15 -8.71 3.65
CA THR A 362 10.03 -9.84 4.57
C THR A 362 9.15 -9.45 5.75
N ILE A 363 8.81 -10.40 6.63
CA ILE A 363 8.11 -10.10 7.89
C ILE A 363 8.89 -9.09 8.77
N PHE A 364 10.23 -9.06 8.66
CA PHE A 364 11.10 -8.29 9.55
C PHE A 364 11.22 -6.82 9.14
N ASN A 365 11.34 -6.53 7.83
CA ASN A 365 11.55 -5.18 7.30
C ASN A 365 10.26 -4.50 6.79
N SER A 366 9.13 -5.21 6.76
CA SER A 366 7.82 -4.66 6.37
C SER A 366 6.98 -4.15 7.55
N GLY A 367 7.55 -4.04 8.76
CA GLY A 367 6.83 -3.64 9.97
C GLY A 367 5.80 -4.68 10.48
N LEU A 368 5.74 -5.87 9.88
CA LEU A 368 4.76 -6.91 10.23
C LEU A 368 5.12 -7.74 11.46
N PHE A 369 6.40 -7.76 11.85
CA PHE A 369 6.90 -8.73 12.83
C PHE A 369 6.08 -8.81 14.12
N LEU A 370 5.71 -7.69 14.73
CA LEU A 370 4.96 -7.71 16.00
C LEU A 370 3.58 -8.34 15.82
N LEU A 371 2.90 -8.06 14.71
CA LEU A 371 1.62 -8.70 14.39
C LEU A 371 1.81 -10.19 14.11
N PHE A 372 2.85 -10.57 13.37
CA PHE A 372 3.18 -11.97 13.11
C PHE A 372 3.50 -12.74 14.41
N ALA A 373 4.33 -12.19 15.29
CA ALA A 373 4.70 -12.80 16.57
C ALA A 373 3.49 -13.01 17.50
N ARG A 374 2.53 -12.09 17.48
CA ARG A 374 1.25 -12.26 18.19
C ARG A 374 0.43 -13.41 17.59
N GLU A 375 0.28 -13.42 16.28
CA GLU A 375 -0.63 -14.33 15.58
C GLU A 375 -0.06 -15.75 15.46
N MET A 376 1.27 -15.92 15.46
CA MET A 376 1.88 -17.25 15.37
C MET A 376 1.57 -18.12 16.59
N SER A 377 1.40 -17.50 17.77
CA SER A 377 0.99 -18.19 18.99
C SER A 377 -0.52 -18.21 19.20
N ALA A 378 -1.29 -17.56 18.33
CA ALA A 378 -2.74 -17.60 18.37
C ALA A 378 -3.24 -18.97 17.91
N ARG A 379 -4.44 -19.35 18.38
CA ARG A 379 -5.18 -20.53 17.88
C ARG A 379 -4.44 -21.88 17.99
N ARG A 380 -3.45 -22.02 18.88
CA ARG A 380 -2.74 -23.30 19.11
C ARG A 380 -3.65 -24.48 19.47
N GLY A 381 -4.83 -24.23 20.04
CA GLY A 381 -5.80 -25.27 20.39
C GLY A 381 -6.59 -25.88 19.21
N TYR A 382 -6.37 -25.40 17.98
CA TYR A 382 -7.03 -25.93 16.78
C TYR A 382 -6.05 -26.78 15.96
N SER A 383 -6.58 -27.65 15.09
CA SER A 383 -5.76 -28.49 14.21
C SER A 383 -4.89 -27.65 13.25
N ALA A 384 -3.78 -28.24 12.82
CA ALA A 384 -2.86 -27.67 11.83
C ALA A 384 -3.60 -27.20 10.57
N ASP A 385 -4.41 -28.09 9.97
CA ASP A 385 -5.18 -27.84 8.75
C ASP A 385 -6.17 -26.68 8.91
N ALA A 386 -6.91 -26.64 10.03
CA ALA A 386 -7.86 -25.57 10.29
C ALA A 386 -7.15 -24.21 10.47
N ASN A 387 -5.97 -24.21 11.09
CA ASN A 387 -5.15 -23.01 11.25
C ASN A 387 -4.53 -22.54 9.93
N ALA A 388 -4.11 -23.47 9.06
CA ALA A 388 -3.60 -23.14 7.74
C ALA A 388 -4.69 -22.45 6.88
N SER A 389 -5.89 -23.03 6.81
CA SER A 389 -7.03 -22.40 6.12
C SER A 389 -7.44 -21.06 6.74
N PHE A 390 -7.47 -20.98 8.09
CA PHE A 390 -7.77 -19.73 8.78
C PHE A 390 -6.75 -18.65 8.46
N ALA A 391 -5.45 -18.95 8.45
CA ALA A 391 -4.39 -18.00 8.16
C ALA A 391 -4.55 -17.36 6.77
N LEU A 392 -4.80 -18.17 5.73
CA LEU A 392 -4.98 -17.69 4.37
C LEU A 392 -6.21 -16.79 4.22
N ARG A 393 -7.34 -17.18 4.83
CA ARG A 393 -8.61 -16.45 4.70
C ARG A 393 -8.65 -15.20 5.58
N ASN A 394 -8.27 -15.32 6.85
CA ASN A 394 -8.38 -14.24 7.83
C ASN A 394 -7.53 -13.03 7.45
N THR A 395 -6.32 -13.25 6.93
CA THR A 395 -5.41 -12.17 6.51
C THR A 395 -5.94 -11.37 5.32
N VAL A 396 -6.75 -11.97 4.45
CA VAL A 396 -7.42 -11.27 3.35
C VAL A 396 -8.60 -10.45 3.83
N VAL A 397 -9.42 -10.99 4.75
CA VAL A 397 -10.69 -10.35 5.13
C VAL A 397 -10.56 -9.38 6.31
N ARG A 398 -9.62 -9.61 7.24
CA ARG A 398 -9.48 -8.74 8.43
C ARG A 398 -9.08 -7.32 8.02
N SER A 399 -9.60 -6.34 8.76
CA SER A 399 -9.15 -4.94 8.67
C SER A 399 -9.02 -4.47 7.22
N THR A 400 -10.07 -4.60 6.41
CA THR A 400 -10.05 -4.52 4.93
C THR A 400 -9.42 -3.22 4.38
N ASP A 401 -9.37 -2.14 5.18
CA ASP A 401 -8.65 -0.89 4.89
C ASP A 401 -7.78 -0.40 6.06
N GLY A 402 -7.26 -1.33 6.88
CA GLY A 402 -6.37 -1.01 8.00
C GLY A 402 -5.05 -0.41 7.52
N PRO A 403 -4.60 0.75 8.05
CA PRO A 403 -3.30 1.31 7.73
C PRO A 403 -2.16 0.32 7.91
N GLY A 404 -1.24 0.26 6.95
CA GLY A 404 -0.12 -0.66 6.91
C GLY A 404 -0.47 -2.07 6.46
N PHE A 405 -1.75 -2.43 6.32
CA PHE A 405 -2.20 -3.76 5.90
C PHE A 405 -2.42 -3.83 4.37
N THR A 406 -1.33 -3.52 3.65
CA THR A 406 -1.24 -3.54 2.18
C THR A 406 -1.43 -4.94 1.59
N HIS A 407 -1.62 -5.04 0.27
CA HIS A 407 -1.72 -6.34 -0.41
C HIS A 407 -0.50 -7.24 -0.17
N LEU A 408 0.70 -6.66 -0.26
CA LEU A 408 1.96 -7.33 0.07
C LEU A 408 1.96 -7.84 1.52
N THR A 409 1.64 -6.99 2.49
CA THR A 409 1.72 -7.36 3.90
C THR A 409 0.70 -8.44 4.28
N ARG A 410 -0.48 -8.42 3.65
CA ARG A 410 -1.48 -9.49 3.75
C ARG A 410 -0.93 -10.80 3.22
N ALA A 411 -0.34 -10.80 2.03
CA ALA A 411 0.26 -11.99 1.43
C ALA A 411 1.41 -12.55 2.28
N LEU A 412 2.33 -11.70 2.75
CA LEU A 412 3.43 -12.10 3.63
C LEU A 412 2.91 -12.76 4.91
N LEU A 413 1.97 -12.11 5.60
CA LEU A 413 1.40 -12.62 6.84
C LEU A 413 0.63 -13.94 6.61
N ALA A 414 -0.14 -14.02 5.52
CA ALA A 414 -0.90 -15.21 5.16
C ALA A 414 0.01 -16.42 4.96
N LEU A 415 1.05 -16.25 4.14
CA LEU A 415 1.98 -17.32 3.78
C LEU A 415 2.83 -17.75 4.98
N ALA A 416 3.32 -16.80 5.78
CA ALA A 416 4.09 -17.10 6.97
C ALA A 416 3.25 -17.85 8.02
N LEU A 417 2.00 -17.41 8.29
CA LEU A 417 1.12 -18.10 9.25
C LEU A 417 0.62 -19.46 8.71
N PHE A 418 0.45 -19.59 7.40
CA PHE A 418 0.13 -20.86 6.74
C PHE A 418 1.26 -21.87 6.95
N ALA A 419 2.50 -21.52 6.60
CA ALA A 419 3.66 -22.40 6.80
C ALA A 419 3.92 -22.69 8.29
N ARG A 420 3.74 -21.70 9.16
CA ARG A 420 3.78 -21.88 10.62
C ARG A 420 2.77 -22.92 11.12
N SER A 421 1.68 -23.13 10.39
CA SER A 421 0.66 -24.12 10.73
C SER A 421 0.94 -25.53 10.19
N GLY A 422 2.13 -25.77 9.62
CA GLY A 422 2.47 -27.04 8.97
C GLY A 422 2.14 -27.08 7.49
N GLY A 423 1.50 -26.04 6.94
CA GLY A 423 1.33 -25.88 5.49
C GLY A 423 0.38 -26.88 4.82
N ALA A 424 -0.55 -27.47 5.57
CA ALA A 424 -1.58 -28.33 5.00
C ALA A 424 -2.58 -27.49 4.19
N LEU A 425 -2.63 -27.75 2.87
CA LEU A 425 -3.45 -26.97 1.94
C LEU A 425 -4.78 -27.68 1.68
N ALA A 426 -5.87 -27.09 2.18
CA ALA A 426 -7.21 -27.58 1.86
C ALA A 426 -7.53 -27.38 0.37
N PRO A 427 -8.27 -28.30 -0.28
CA PRO A 427 -8.63 -28.17 -1.71
C PRO A 427 -9.29 -26.83 -2.07
N ALA A 428 -10.12 -26.30 -1.16
CA ALA A 428 -10.81 -25.02 -1.35
C ALA A 428 -9.92 -23.77 -1.23
N ASP A 429 -8.68 -23.92 -0.74
CA ASP A 429 -7.74 -22.81 -0.52
C ASP A 429 -6.59 -22.80 -1.54
N VAL A 430 -6.53 -23.78 -2.45
CA VAL A 430 -5.41 -23.95 -3.40
C VAL A 430 -5.22 -22.71 -4.26
N GLU A 431 -6.29 -22.17 -4.82
CA GLU A 431 -6.23 -21.00 -5.68
C GLU A 431 -5.89 -19.72 -4.89
N LEU A 432 -6.49 -19.55 -3.71
CA LEU A 432 -6.18 -18.43 -2.81
C LEU A 432 -4.69 -18.41 -2.43
N TYR A 433 -4.15 -19.57 -2.05
CA TYR A 433 -2.72 -19.72 -1.72
C TYR A 433 -1.82 -19.36 -2.91
N LYS A 434 -2.10 -19.89 -4.10
CA LYS A 434 -1.34 -19.55 -5.32
C LYS A 434 -1.39 -18.05 -5.62
N ASN A 435 -2.58 -17.45 -5.52
CA ASN A 435 -2.77 -16.04 -5.84
C ASN A 435 -2.09 -15.13 -4.81
N LEU A 436 -2.10 -15.47 -3.52
CA LEU A 436 -1.34 -14.73 -2.50
C LEU A 436 0.17 -14.81 -2.71
N ARG A 437 0.70 -15.95 -3.16
CA ARG A 437 2.12 -16.06 -3.54
C ARG A 437 2.46 -15.12 -4.69
N ARG A 438 1.64 -15.12 -5.74
CA ARG A 438 1.82 -14.23 -6.89
C ARG A 438 1.75 -12.75 -6.49
N VAL A 439 0.84 -12.38 -5.58
CA VAL A 439 0.79 -11.02 -5.01
C VAL A 439 2.09 -10.65 -4.31
N ALA A 440 2.67 -11.56 -3.51
CA ALA A 440 3.95 -11.32 -2.85
C ALA A 440 5.10 -11.18 -3.86
N ASP A 441 5.17 -12.05 -4.86
CA ASP A 441 6.27 -12.13 -5.83
C ASP A 441 6.29 -10.98 -6.86
N VAL A 442 5.21 -10.19 -6.99
CA VAL A 442 5.25 -8.90 -7.71
C VAL A 442 6.31 -7.96 -7.14
N HIS A 443 6.60 -8.06 -5.84
CA HIS A 443 7.55 -7.18 -5.15
C HIS A 443 8.98 -7.68 -5.14
N GLY A 444 9.27 -8.77 -5.85
CA GLY A 444 10.61 -9.31 -5.96
C GLY A 444 10.61 -10.83 -6.06
N PHE A 445 11.59 -11.36 -6.77
CA PHE A 445 11.76 -12.79 -6.90
C PHE A 445 12.10 -13.42 -5.55
N GLY A 446 11.30 -14.41 -5.12
CA GLY A 446 11.52 -15.14 -3.87
C GLY A 446 10.89 -14.51 -2.62
N VAL A 447 10.09 -13.45 -2.74
CA VAL A 447 9.36 -12.87 -1.60
C VAL A 447 8.45 -13.92 -0.96
N SER A 448 7.66 -14.65 -1.75
CA SER A 448 6.77 -15.70 -1.25
C SER A 448 7.54 -16.84 -0.57
N PHE A 449 8.72 -17.19 -1.10
CA PHE A 449 9.63 -18.16 -0.48
C PHE A 449 10.04 -17.74 0.92
N TRP A 450 10.53 -16.52 1.08
CA TRP A 450 11.02 -16.03 2.37
C TRP A 450 9.89 -15.87 3.41
N ALA A 451 8.66 -15.58 2.97
CA ALA A 451 7.49 -15.63 3.85
C ALA A 451 7.23 -17.05 4.37
N LEU A 452 7.23 -18.05 3.48
CA LEU A 452 7.04 -19.46 3.87
C LEU A 452 8.18 -19.98 4.73
N TYR A 453 9.43 -19.63 4.40
CA TYR A 453 10.62 -19.94 5.18
C TYR A 453 10.50 -19.37 6.59
N THR A 454 10.14 -18.09 6.73
CA THR A 454 9.91 -17.46 8.04
C THR A 454 8.83 -18.18 8.84
N GLY A 455 7.75 -18.60 8.18
CA GLY A 455 6.71 -19.43 8.79
C GLY A 455 7.22 -20.78 9.28
N ALA A 456 8.09 -21.43 8.53
CA ALA A 456 8.73 -22.69 8.92
C ALA A 456 9.63 -22.53 10.15
N ILE A 457 10.38 -21.43 10.24
CA ILE A 457 11.15 -21.09 11.44
C ILE A 457 10.22 -20.86 12.63
N ALA A 458 9.10 -20.16 12.43
CA ALA A 458 8.11 -19.96 13.49
C ALA A 458 7.45 -21.28 13.94
N TYR A 459 7.24 -22.25 13.04
CA TYR A 459 6.79 -23.59 13.42
C TYR A 459 7.77 -24.23 14.42
N VAL A 460 9.08 -24.16 14.16
CA VAL A 460 10.12 -24.66 15.08
C VAL A 460 10.04 -23.95 16.44
N MET A 461 9.99 -22.62 16.43
CA MET A 461 9.89 -21.81 17.64
C MET A 461 8.67 -22.18 18.49
N GLU A 462 7.51 -22.36 17.86
CA GLU A 462 6.26 -22.67 18.53
C GLU A 462 6.23 -24.09 19.11
N THR A 463 6.77 -25.07 18.39
CA THR A 463 6.95 -26.44 18.88
C THR A 463 7.84 -26.47 20.12
N ILE A 464 8.88 -25.65 20.16
CA ILE A 464 9.80 -25.55 21.31
C ILE A 464 9.13 -24.85 22.49
N ASN A 465 8.45 -23.72 22.24
CA ASN A 465 7.86 -22.89 23.28
C ASN A 465 6.78 -23.62 24.11
N VAL A 466 6.04 -24.55 23.50
CA VAL A 466 5.04 -25.37 24.19
C VAL A 466 5.68 -26.39 25.14
N ASN A 467 6.92 -26.81 24.87
CA ASN A 467 7.64 -27.81 25.65
C ASN A 467 8.47 -27.23 26.81
N ILE A 468 8.40 -25.90 27.05
CA ILE A 468 9.10 -25.26 28.17
C ILE A 468 8.30 -25.43 29.48
N PRO A 469 8.82 -26.16 30.49
CA PRO A 469 8.13 -26.33 31.77
C PRO A 469 7.97 -25.01 32.52
N GLY A 470 6.77 -24.70 33.01
CA GLY A 470 6.48 -23.48 33.79
C GLY A 470 6.29 -22.20 32.97
N GLY A 471 6.33 -22.30 31.64
CA GLY A 471 6.21 -21.17 30.72
C GLY A 471 7.57 -20.56 30.36
N PRO A 472 7.64 -19.78 29.27
CA PRO A 472 8.90 -19.24 28.79
C PRO A 472 9.42 -18.12 29.71
N SER A 473 10.45 -18.40 30.52
CA SER A 473 11.30 -17.32 31.01
C SER A 473 12.15 -16.77 29.87
N LEU A 474 12.54 -15.50 29.94
CA LEU A 474 13.37 -14.87 28.90
C LEU A 474 14.71 -15.60 28.71
N ASP A 475 15.28 -16.14 29.79
CA ASP A 475 16.56 -16.86 29.75
C ASP A 475 16.41 -18.22 29.06
N ILE A 476 15.33 -18.95 29.34
CA ILE A 476 15.06 -20.23 28.67
C ILE A 476 14.79 -19.98 27.18
N LEU A 477 13.97 -18.97 26.84
CA LEU A 477 13.73 -18.62 25.43
C LEU A 477 15.02 -18.32 24.67
N ARG A 478 15.92 -17.50 25.23
CA ARG A 478 17.18 -17.11 24.59
C ARG A 478 18.10 -18.29 24.29
N THR A 479 18.04 -19.33 25.11
CA THR A 479 18.95 -20.47 25.04
C THR A 479 18.31 -21.73 24.45
N SER A 480 16.99 -21.75 24.26
CA SER A 480 16.24 -22.92 23.83
C SER A 480 16.60 -23.37 22.41
N VAL A 481 16.83 -22.41 21.51
CA VAL A 481 17.18 -22.66 20.12
C VAL A 481 18.13 -21.63 19.55
N ARG A 482 19.05 -22.11 18.72
CA ARG A 482 19.93 -21.29 17.89
C ARG A 482 19.85 -21.75 16.45
N PHE A 483 19.67 -20.80 15.53
CA PHE A 483 19.68 -21.04 14.10
C PHE A 483 21.00 -20.59 13.50
N ARG A 484 21.39 -21.22 12.40
CA ARG A 484 22.43 -20.73 11.50
C ARG A 484 22.06 -21.14 10.09
N ALA A 485 21.95 -20.19 9.18
CA ALA A 485 21.62 -20.47 7.79
C ALA A 485 22.69 -19.91 6.85
N HIS A 486 22.96 -20.64 5.76
CA HIS A 486 23.85 -20.22 4.67
C HIS A 486 23.24 -20.62 3.32
N ILE A 487 23.60 -19.93 2.24
CA ILE A 487 23.24 -20.26 0.88
C ILE A 487 24.37 -21.07 0.24
N VAL A 488 24.05 -22.32 -0.11
CA VAL A 488 24.91 -23.19 -0.90
C VAL A 488 24.49 -23.08 -2.36
N LYS A 489 25.41 -22.65 -3.22
CA LYS A 489 25.13 -22.52 -4.66
C LYS A 489 24.85 -23.89 -5.29
N GLY A 490 23.82 -23.93 -6.13
CA GLY A 490 23.54 -25.10 -6.95
C GLY A 490 24.60 -25.29 -8.03
N GLU A 491 24.84 -26.54 -8.43
CA GLU A 491 25.52 -26.82 -9.71
C GLU A 491 24.69 -26.27 -10.89
N GLU A 492 25.31 -26.15 -12.06
CA GLU A 492 24.66 -25.60 -13.25
C GLU A 492 23.28 -26.22 -13.52
N GLY A 493 22.25 -25.37 -13.64
CA GLY A 493 20.85 -25.80 -13.82
C GLY A 493 20.13 -26.29 -12.55
N LYS A 494 20.81 -26.38 -11.40
CA LYS A 494 20.19 -26.68 -10.09
C LYS A 494 19.95 -25.39 -9.30
N LYS A 495 18.94 -25.45 -8.44
CA LYS A 495 18.60 -24.38 -7.50
C LYS A 495 19.62 -24.28 -6.38
N ASP A 496 19.89 -23.06 -5.94
CA ASP A 496 20.61 -22.78 -4.70
C ASP A 496 19.85 -23.38 -3.50
N THR A 497 20.54 -23.63 -2.40
CA THR A 497 19.99 -24.28 -1.21
C THR A 497 20.24 -23.43 0.01
N VAL A 498 19.19 -23.14 0.77
CA VAL A 498 19.30 -22.62 2.14
C VAL A 498 19.61 -23.82 3.05
N ASP A 499 20.86 -23.94 3.48
CA ASP A 499 21.32 -24.93 4.46
C ASP A 499 21.10 -24.37 5.86
N LEU A 500 20.10 -24.91 6.57
CA LEU A 500 19.68 -24.47 7.89
C LEU A 500 20.13 -25.46 8.96
N LEU A 501 20.93 -24.98 9.91
CA LEU A 501 21.26 -25.68 11.13
C LEU A 501 20.37 -25.19 12.29
N ILE A 502 19.66 -26.11 12.92
CA ILE A 502 18.83 -25.89 14.11
C ILE A 502 19.53 -26.57 15.30
N ARG A 503 19.98 -25.79 16.28
CA ARG A 503 20.55 -26.31 17.53
C ARG A 503 19.57 -26.14 18.67
N LEU A 504 19.17 -27.23 19.30
CA LEU A 504 18.20 -27.27 20.40
C LEU A 504 18.90 -27.54 21.73
N SER A 505 18.49 -26.83 22.77
CA SER A 505 18.92 -27.10 24.14
C SER A 505 18.31 -28.42 24.65
N PRO A 506 19.06 -29.26 25.40
CA PRO A 506 18.53 -30.48 26.02
C PRO A 506 17.32 -30.25 26.93
N GLN A 507 17.13 -29.01 27.39
CA GLN A 507 16.01 -28.63 28.27
C GLN A 507 14.66 -28.60 27.55
N VAL A 508 14.64 -28.51 26.21
CA VAL A 508 13.41 -28.31 25.42
C VAL A 508 13.10 -29.44 24.44
N ILE A 509 13.96 -30.46 24.33
CA ILE A 509 13.79 -31.56 23.37
C ILE A 509 12.75 -32.60 23.79
N ARG A 510 12.29 -32.57 25.05
CA ARG A 510 11.43 -33.63 25.59
C ARG A 510 10.10 -33.62 24.84
N GLY A 511 9.79 -34.72 24.16
CA GLY A 511 8.54 -34.87 23.40
C GLY A 511 8.57 -34.25 21.99
N ILE A 512 9.73 -33.82 21.51
CA ILE A 512 9.89 -33.32 20.13
C ILE A 512 10.47 -34.45 19.25
N ASP A 513 9.76 -34.77 18.17
CA ASP A 513 10.30 -35.58 17.08
C ASP A 513 11.19 -34.70 16.17
N LEU A 514 12.50 -34.95 16.20
CA LEU A 514 13.48 -34.15 15.46
C LEU A 514 13.41 -34.38 13.95
N ASP A 515 13.02 -35.58 13.51
CA ASP A 515 12.90 -35.92 12.09
C ASP A 515 11.63 -35.29 11.51
N GLU A 516 10.52 -35.32 12.26
CA GLU A 516 9.30 -34.60 11.89
C GLU A 516 9.54 -33.08 11.83
N LEU A 517 10.25 -32.52 12.81
CA LEU A 517 10.62 -31.11 12.85
C LEU A 517 11.43 -30.72 11.59
N ALA A 518 12.46 -31.50 11.26
CA ALA A 518 13.29 -31.27 10.08
C ALA A 518 12.47 -31.41 8.78
N TYR A 519 11.60 -32.43 8.71
CA TYR A 519 10.73 -32.67 7.55
C TYR A 519 9.80 -31.49 7.30
N ASN A 520 9.14 -30.97 8.33
CA ASN A 520 8.19 -29.85 8.22
C ASN A 520 8.87 -28.56 7.74
N VAL A 521 10.09 -28.29 8.21
CA VAL A 521 10.86 -27.14 7.71
C VAL A 521 11.27 -27.34 6.25
N LYS A 522 11.72 -28.55 5.90
CA LYS A 522 12.11 -28.91 4.52
C LYS A 522 10.93 -28.93 3.53
N SER A 523 9.72 -29.18 4.01
CA SER A 523 8.50 -29.26 3.19
C SER A 523 7.79 -27.92 3.02
N ALA A 524 8.09 -26.91 3.85
CA ALA A 524 7.47 -25.58 3.82
C ALA A 524 7.57 -24.88 2.45
N ALA A 525 8.65 -25.12 1.70
CA ALA A 525 8.84 -24.61 0.34
C ALA A 525 8.46 -25.63 -0.76
N LYS A 526 8.08 -26.87 -0.41
CA LYS A 526 7.72 -27.93 -1.36
C LYS A 526 6.22 -28.05 -1.62
N SER A 527 5.37 -27.58 -0.71
CA SER A 527 3.89 -27.72 -0.76
C SER A 527 3.19 -26.94 -1.89
N ALA A 528 3.96 -26.28 -2.76
CA ALA A 528 3.48 -25.47 -3.87
C ALA A 528 3.89 -26.11 -5.20
N GLY A 529 2.92 -26.66 -5.95
CA GLY A 529 3.09 -27.29 -7.26
C GLY A 529 3.55 -26.38 -8.42
N GLU A 530 4.43 -25.42 -8.18
CA GLU A 530 5.06 -24.57 -9.19
C GLU A 530 6.57 -24.75 -9.19
N LYS A 531 7.15 -24.90 -10.39
CA LYS A 531 8.60 -25.09 -10.60
C LYS A 531 9.46 -23.85 -10.22
N SER A 532 8.90 -22.75 -9.70
CA SER A 532 9.51 -21.41 -9.69
C SER A 532 10.31 -20.98 -8.46
N TYR A 533 10.45 -21.77 -7.39
CA TYR A 533 11.23 -21.30 -6.24
C TYR A 533 12.71 -21.06 -6.57
N PRO A 534 13.34 -19.98 -6.06
CA PRO A 534 14.78 -19.78 -6.22
C PRO A 534 15.59 -20.83 -5.48
N PHE A 535 15.10 -21.24 -4.30
CA PHE A 535 15.88 -22.02 -3.34
C PHE A 535 15.23 -23.36 -3.00
N LYS A 536 16.07 -24.34 -2.65
CA LYS A 536 15.70 -25.50 -1.84
C LYS A 536 16.00 -25.20 -0.37
N ILE A 537 15.39 -25.95 0.54
CA ILE A 537 15.73 -25.93 1.97
C ILE A 537 16.34 -27.29 2.31
N ASP A 538 17.51 -27.27 2.94
CA ASP A 538 18.06 -28.43 3.64
C ASP A 538 18.22 -28.10 5.12
N VAL A 539 17.96 -29.10 5.97
CA VAL A 539 17.83 -28.87 7.41
C VAL A 539 18.60 -29.92 8.18
N ARG A 540 19.41 -29.48 9.14
CA ARG A 540 20.09 -30.33 10.11
C ARG A 540 19.68 -29.92 11.51
N VAL A 541 19.23 -30.88 12.31
CA VAL A 541 18.85 -30.65 13.71
C VAL A 541 19.90 -31.28 14.61
N GLN A 542 20.42 -30.51 15.57
CA GLN A 542 21.42 -30.94 16.53
C GLN A 542 20.95 -30.61 17.95
N VAL A 543 21.27 -31.48 18.90
CA VAL A 543 21.11 -31.20 20.33
C VAL A 543 22.45 -30.68 20.85
N SER A 544 22.46 -29.50 21.48
CA SER A 544 23.68 -28.80 21.92
C SER A 544 24.13 -29.20 23.31
#